data_AF-A0A3M8XF51-F1
#
_entry.id   AF-A0A3M8XF51-F1
#
_cell.length_a   1.000
_cell.length_b   1.000
_cell.length_c   1.000
_cell.angle_alpha   90.00
_cell.angle_beta   90.00
_cell.angle_gamma   90.00
#
_symmetry.space_group_name_H-M   'P 1'
#
loop_
_entity.id
_entity.type
_entity.pdbx_description
1 polymer ?
#
loop_
_entity_poly.entity_id
_entity_poly.type
_entity_poly.pdbx_seq_one_letter_code
_entity_poly.pdbx_strand_id
1 'polypeptide(L)' 'MQPLLIALAAAYGAAAGLLVPRPLYRLAVESGEPWRADCPRGHALTG' A
#
# COMPACT_ATOMS: atom_id res chain seq x y z
N MET A 1 -28.93 -5.29 -12.23
CA MET A 1 -27.46 -5.33 -12.27
C MET A 1 -26.96 -3.92 -12.47
N GLN A 2 -26.17 -3.35 -11.56
CA GLN A 2 -25.66 -1.96 -11.67
C GLN A 2 -24.18 -2.02 -12.05
N PRO A 3 -23.85 -2.10 -13.36
CA PRO A 3 -22.47 -2.33 -13.82
C PRO A 3 -21.50 -1.23 -13.36
N LEU A 4 -22.00 -0.01 -13.17
CA LEU A 4 -21.22 1.09 -12.63
C LEU A 4 -20.71 0.81 -11.21
N LEU A 5 -21.55 0.28 -10.33
CA LEU A 5 -21.12 -0.06 -8.97
C LEU A 5 -20.08 -1.18 -8.97
N ILE A 6 -20.24 -2.18 -9.85
CA ILE A 6 -19.27 -3.27 -10.00
C ILE A 6 -17.92 -2.71 -10.47
N ALA A 7 -17.93 -1.84 -11.48
CA ALA A 7 -16.71 -1.21 -11.99
C ALA A 7 -16.02 -0.35 -10.92
N LEU A 8 -16.78 0.43 -10.14
CA LEU A 8 -16.23 1.22 -9.03
C LEU A 8 -15.65 0.34 -7.93
N ALA A 9 -16.33 -0.73 -7.54
CA ALA A 9 -15.84 -1.66 -6.53
C ALA A 9 -14.54 -2.36 -6.98
N ALA A 10 -14.47 -2.79 -8.25
CA ALA A 10 -13.29 -3.40 -8.83
C ALA A 10 -12.12 -2.39 -8.92
N ALA A 11 -12.38 -1.17 -9.38
CA ALA A 11 -11.37 -0.11 -9.45
C ALA A 11 -10.86 0.26 -8.05
N TYR A 12 -11.76 0.36 -7.07
CA TYR A 12 -11.39 0.64 -5.69
C TYR A 12 -10.55 -0.50 -5.09
N GLY A 13 -10.95 -1.76 -5.28
CA GLY A 13 -10.18 -2.91 -4.83
C GLY A 13 -8.79 -2.98 -5.47
N ALA A 14 -8.69 -2.70 -6.77
CA ALA A 14 -7.41 -2.66 -7.48
C ALA A 14 -6.52 -1.51 -6.97
N ALA A 15 -7.08 -0.31 -6.80
CA ALA A 15 -6.36 0.84 -6.27
C ALA A 15 -5.88 0.59 -4.84
N ALA A 16 -6.74 0.08 -3.96
CA ALA A 16 -6.37 -0.29 -2.61
C ALA A 16 -5.29 -1.38 -2.60
N GLY A 17 -5.44 -2.43 -3.40
CA GLY A 17 -4.46 -3.52 -3.52
C GLY A 17 -3.09 -3.05 -4.02
N LEU A 18 -3.03 -1.99 -4.83
CA LEU A 18 -1.78 -1.40 -5.32
C LEU A 18 -1.17 -0.40 -4.32
N LEU A 19 -2.00 0.35 -3.62
CA LEU A 19 -1.57 1.43 -2.73
C LEU A 19 -1.25 0.96 -1.30
N VAL A 20 -1.89 -0.11 -0.82
CA VAL A 20 -1.72 -0.67 0.54
C VAL A 20 -0.39 -1.41 0.79
N PRO A 21 0.24 -2.11 -0.16
CA PRO A 21 1.49 -2.84 0.08
C PRO A 21 2.65 -1.95 0.56
N ARG A 22 2.70 -0.71 0.05
CA ARG A 22 3.76 0.25 0.34
C ARG A 22 3.75 0.72 1.81
N PRO A 23 2.64 1.23 2.38
CA PRO A 23 2.54 1.54 3.81
C PRO A 23 2.62 0.28 4.67
N LEU A 24 2.08 -0.88 4.24
CA LEU A 24 2.23 -2.14 4.98
C LEU A 24 3.70 -2.49 5.19
N TYR A 25 4.51 -2.42 4.14
CA TYR A 25 5.95 -2.66 4.24
C TYR A 25 6.65 -1.64 5.15
N ARG A 26 6.28 -0.36 5.02
CA ARG A 26 6.86 0.73 5.81
C ARG A 26 6.59 0.56 7.32
N LEU A 27 5.38 0.11 7.64
CA LEU A 27 4.85 -0.05 9.00
C LEU A 27 5.10 -1.45 9.58
N ALA A 28 5.60 -2.41 8.79
CA ALA A 28 5.98 -3.74 9.25
C ALA A 28 7.30 -3.68 10.03
N VAL A 29 7.30 -2.97 11.14
CA VAL A 29 8.42 -2.77 12.07
C VAL A 29 7.89 -2.99 13.49
N GLU A 30 8.76 -3.42 14.40
CA GLU A 30 8.38 -3.61 15.80
C GLU A 30 7.82 -2.32 16.40
N SER A 31 6.87 -2.45 17.33
CA SER A 31 6.25 -1.29 17.95
C SER A 31 7.27 -0.51 18.79
N GLY A 32 7.65 0.68 18.32
CA GLY A 32 8.64 1.54 18.97
C GLY A 32 9.83 1.88 18.07
N GLU A 33 10.06 1.06 17.05
CA GLU A 33 11.13 1.30 16.08
C GLU A 33 10.67 2.27 14.97
N PRO A 34 11.59 3.06 14.41
CA PRO A 34 11.28 3.94 13.30
C PRO A 34 10.80 3.16 12.07
N TRP A 35 9.80 3.70 11.37
CA TRP A 35 9.28 3.11 10.15
C TRP A 35 10.38 2.91 9.11
N ARG A 36 10.26 1.83 8.33
CA ARG A 36 11.27 1.52 7.32
C ARG A 36 11.38 2.68 6.33
N ALA A 37 12.59 3.21 6.20
CA ALA A 37 12.88 4.30 5.27
C ALA A 37 13.53 3.81 3.98
N ASP A 38 13.91 2.54 3.89
CA ASP A 38 14.65 1.98 2.75
C ASP A 38 13.90 0.79 2.15
N CYS A 39 13.99 0.63 0.83
CA CYS A 39 13.49 -0.56 0.15
C CYS A 39 14.43 -1.76 0.40
N PRO A 40 14.01 -3.00 0.12
CA PRO A 40 14.86 -4.20 0.28
C PRO A 40 16.19 -4.14 -0.49
N ARG A 41 16.29 -3.25 -1.49
CA ARG A 41 17.49 -2.98 -2.28
C ARG A 41 18.40 -1.86 -1.72
N GLY A 42 18.02 -1.23 -0.60
CA GLY A 42 18.79 -0.16 0.06
C GLY A 42 18.59 1.24 -0.50
N HIS A 43 17.52 1.50 -1.26
CA HIS A 43 17.17 2.84 -1.72
C HIS A 43 16.15 3.50 -0.80
N ALA A 44 16.30 4.80 -0.56
CA ALA A 44 15.36 5.59 0.23
C ALA A 44 13.94 5.54 -0.36
N LEU A 45 12.97 5.19 0.48
CA LEU A 45 11.54 5.26 0.23
C LEU A 45 11.12 6.73 0.30
N THR A 46 11.03 7.37 -0.86
CA THR A 46 10.41 8.69 -0.98
C THR A 46 8.91 8.60 -0.71
N GLY A 47 8.36 9.72 -0.21
CA GLY A 47 6.93 9.95 -0.06
C GLY A 47 6.20 9.84 -1.39
#